data_AF-A0A7Y3DHZ8-F1
#
_entry.id   AF-A0A7Y3DHZ8-F1
#
_cell.length_a   1.000
_cell.length_b   1.000
_cell.length_c   1.000
_cell.angle_alpha   90.00
_cell.angle_beta   90.00
_cell.angle_gamma   90.00
#
_symmetry.space_group_name_H-M   'P 1'
#
loop_
_entity.id
_entity.type
_entity.pdbx_description
1 polymer ?
#
loop_
_entity_poly.entity_id
_entity_poly.type
_entity_poly.pdbx_seq_one_letter_code
_entity_poly.pdbx_strand_id
1 'polypeptide(L)'
;MADQANFEKDAMQYAPQLYSAALRMTRNPADAEDVVQETFLKAYRGYHTFTEGTNLKAWLYRILTNTYINRYRKKTRRPQEVELGELEDLYLFKRLNETGSTGGATRSAEEDVLERFGDDDIREAVESLPEHFRLPVLLADVEGFSYKEIAEILDVPIGTVMSRLHRGRKALQKRLFDFAKEHGLVGPKE
;
A
#
# COMPACT_ATOMS: atom_id res chain seq x y z
N MET A 1 4.12 -21.46 -20.89
CA MET A 1 3.13 -21.59 -19.81
C MET A 1 3.89 -22.15 -18.62
N ALA A 2 3.71 -21.56 -17.44
CA ALA A 2 4.52 -21.93 -16.29
C ALA A 2 4.07 -23.23 -15.63
N ASP A 3 5.02 -24.02 -15.15
CA ASP A 3 4.76 -25.27 -14.42
C ASP A 3 4.42 -25.00 -12.96
N GLN A 4 3.23 -25.40 -12.54
CA GLN A 4 2.73 -25.22 -11.18
C GLN A 4 3.65 -25.79 -10.08
N ALA A 5 4.48 -26.78 -10.40
CA ALA A 5 5.51 -27.29 -9.48
C ALA A 5 6.59 -26.25 -9.11
N ASN A 6 6.84 -25.26 -9.96
CA ASN A 6 7.82 -24.20 -9.73
C ASN A 6 7.22 -22.95 -9.03
N PHE A 7 5.91 -22.91 -8.83
CA PHE A 7 5.22 -21.73 -8.32
C PHE A 7 5.82 -21.20 -7.01
N GLU A 8 6.05 -22.09 -6.04
CA GLU A 8 6.57 -21.70 -4.73
C GLU A 8 7.91 -20.99 -4.86
N LYS A 9 8.84 -21.59 -5.60
CA LYS A 9 10.18 -21.04 -5.87
C LYS A 9 10.10 -19.68 -6.55
N ASP A 10 9.24 -19.54 -7.54
CA ASP A 10 9.18 -18.34 -8.37
C ASP A 10 8.41 -17.20 -7.71
N ALA A 11 7.31 -17.50 -7.00
CA ALA A 11 6.39 -16.50 -6.47
C ALA A 11 6.70 -16.09 -5.02
N MET A 12 7.16 -17.01 -4.15
CA MET A 12 7.31 -16.73 -2.71
C MET A 12 8.38 -15.68 -2.40
N GLN A 13 9.36 -15.50 -3.29
CA GLN A 13 10.33 -14.42 -3.18
C GLN A 13 9.70 -13.01 -3.16
N TYR A 14 8.47 -12.87 -3.68
CA TYR A 14 7.72 -11.61 -3.71
C TYR A 14 6.77 -11.44 -2.52
N ALA A 15 6.66 -12.42 -1.61
CA ALA A 15 5.73 -12.36 -0.50
C ALA A 15 5.94 -11.13 0.42
N PRO A 16 7.18 -10.76 0.81
CA PRO A 16 7.40 -9.56 1.63
C PRO A 16 6.96 -8.26 0.95
N GLN A 17 7.19 -8.13 -0.35
CA GLN A 17 6.83 -6.95 -1.13
C GLN A 17 5.31 -6.87 -1.33
N LEU A 18 4.66 -8.01 -1.65
CA LEU A 18 3.20 -8.08 -1.76
C LEU A 18 2.52 -7.77 -0.43
N TYR A 19 3.06 -8.24 0.69
CA TYR A 19 2.56 -7.90 2.03
C TYR A 19 2.73 -6.41 2.34
N SER A 20 3.91 -5.85 2.08
CA SER A 20 4.15 -4.41 2.28
C SER A 20 3.20 -3.55 1.43
N ALA A 21 2.96 -3.94 0.17
CA ALA A 21 2.01 -3.28 -0.71
C ALA A 21 0.56 -3.42 -0.20
N ALA A 22 0.15 -4.62 0.20
CA ALA A 22 -1.18 -4.88 0.76
C ALA A 22 -1.42 -4.06 2.03
N LEU A 23 -0.43 -3.93 2.89
CA LEU A 23 -0.52 -3.15 4.13
C LEU A 23 -0.74 -1.66 3.83
N ARG A 24 -0.02 -1.09 2.85
CA ARG A 24 -0.24 0.30 2.39
C ARG A 24 -1.62 0.52 1.75
N MET A 25 -2.20 -0.52 1.16
CA MET A 25 -3.53 -0.47 0.55
C MET A 25 -4.64 -0.54 1.60
N THR A 26 -4.56 -1.52 2.51
CA THR A 26 -5.60 -1.91 3.48
C THR A 26 -5.54 -1.15 4.80
N ARG A 27 -4.35 -0.73 5.23
CA ARG A 27 -4.08 -0.06 6.53
C ARG A 27 -4.40 -0.91 7.76
N ASN A 28 -4.65 -2.21 7.57
CA ASN A 28 -4.94 -3.14 8.64
C ASN A 28 -4.14 -4.42 8.38
N PRO A 29 -3.29 -4.88 9.32
CA PRO A 29 -2.47 -6.07 9.14
C PRO A 29 -3.28 -7.33 8.80
N ALA A 30 -4.41 -7.56 9.48
CA ALA A 30 -5.25 -8.73 9.21
C ALA A 30 -5.89 -8.68 7.80
N ASP A 31 -6.41 -7.52 7.39
CA ASP A 31 -6.91 -7.34 6.02
C ASP A 31 -5.78 -7.50 4.98
N ALA A 32 -4.54 -7.09 5.30
CA ALA A 32 -3.39 -7.24 4.43
C ALA A 32 -2.98 -8.72 4.27
N GLU A 33 -2.91 -9.47 5.37
CA GLU A 33 -2.64 -10.90 5.37
C GLU A 33 -3.67 -11.65 4.52
N ASP A 34 -4.95 -11.36 4.73
CA ASP A 34 -6.06 -11.93 3.95
C ASP A 34 -5.92 -11.64 2.45
N VAL A 35 -5.59 -10.40 2.08
CA VAL A 35 -5.40 -10.01 0.68
C VAL A 35 -4.22 -10.77 0.07
N VAL A 36 -3.11 -10.91 0.78
CA VAL A 36 -1.92 -11.63 0.31
C VAL A 36 -2.22 -13.13 0.17
N GLN A 37 -2.84 -13.75 1.16
CA GLN A 37 -3.22 -15.17 1.10
C GLN A 37 -4.14 -15.45 -0.08
N GLU A 38 -5.19 -14.65 -0.26
CA GLU A 38 -6.11 -14.79 -1.37
C GLU A 38 -5.43 -14.53 -2.72
N THR A 39 -4.44 -13.64 -2.76
CA THR A 39 -3.61 -13.38 -3.95
C THR A 39 -2.78 -14.59 -4.32
N PHE A 40 -2.04 -15.19 -3.38
CA PHE A 40 -1.24 -16.38 -3.65
C PHE A 40 -2.11 -17.58 -4.02
N LEU A 41 -3.29 -17.74 -3.40
CA LEU A 41 -4.23 -18.80 -3.78
C LEU A 41 -4.73 -18.65 -5.22
N LYS A 42 -5.10 -17.43 -5.63
CA LYS A 42 -5.52 -17.14 -7.01
C LYS A 42 -4.36 -17.28 -7.99
N ALA A 43 -3.17 -16.80 -7.62
CA ALA A 43 -1.96 -16.91 -8.41
C ALA A 43 -1.59 -18.38 -8.63
N TYR A 44 -1.59 -19.21 -7.58
CA TYR A 44 -1.31 -20.64 -7.71
C TYR A 44 -2.29 -21.33 -8.66
N ARG A 45 -3.60 -21.09 -8.50
CA ARG A 45 -4.64 -21.65 -9.39
C ARG A 45 -4.48 -21.20 -10.85
N GLY A 46 -4.09 -19.94 -11.05
CA GLY A 46 -3.92 -19.33 -12.37
C GLY A 46 -2.53 -19.47 -12.98
N TYR A 47 -1.57 -20.07 -12.28
CA TYR A 47 -0.15 -19.98 -12.65
C TYR A 47 0.16 -20.62 -14.01
N HIS A 48 -0.57 -21.67 -14.39
CA HIS A 48 -0.48 -22.26 -15.72
C HIS A 48 -0.79 -21.29 -16.87
N THR A 49 -1.49 -20.17 -16.60
CA THR A 49 -1.77 -19.11 -17.58
C THR A 49 -0.67 -18.06 -17.67
N PHE A 50 0.29 -18.07 -16.74
CA PHE A 50 1.43 -17.16 -16.75
C PHE A 50 2.41 -17.55 -17.87
N THR A 51 2.82 -16.55 -18.63
CA THR A 51 3.84 -16.71 -19.69
C THR A 51 5.22 -16.48 -19.08
N GLU A 52 6.00 -17.55 -18.98
CA GLU A 52 7.40 -17.48 -18.55
C GLU A 52 8.21 -16.47 -19.37
N GLY A 53 9.17 -15.81 -18.72
CA GLY A 53 9.96 -14.73 -19.33
C GLY A 53 9.28 -13.36 -19.35
N THR A 54 8.01 -13.27 -18.96
CA THR A 54 7.33 -11.98 -18.70
C THR A 54 7.49 -11.56 -17.23
N ASN A 55 7.03 -10.36 -16.87
CA ASN A 55 7.21 -9.83 -15.52
C ASN A 55 6.25 -10.50 -14.51
N LEU A 56 6.75 -11.52 -13.82
CA LEU A 56 6.01 -12.23 -12.76
C LEU A 56 5.59 -11.29 -11.62
N LYS A 57 6.44 -10.34 -11.23
CA LYS A 57 6.11 -9.34 -10.20
C LYS A 57 4.87 -8.54 -10.63
N ALA A 58 4.85 -8.00 -11.84
CA ALA A 58 3.69 -7.25 -12.33
C ALA A 58 2.42 -8.10 -12.41
N TRP A 59 2.54 -9.37 -12.84
CA TRP A 59 1.43 -10.31 -12.87
C TRP A 59 0.85 -10.57 -11.47
N LEU A 60 1.70 -10.80 -10.47
CA LEU A 60 1.27 -10.96 -9.07
C LEU A 60 0.61 -9.69 -8.53
N TYR A 61 1.15 -8.51 -8.84
CA TYR A 61 0.54 -7.24 -8.43
C TYR A 61 -0.82 -7.01 -9.10
N ARG A 62 -1.02 -7.44 -10.35
CA ARG A 62 -2.36 -7.43 -10.98
C ARG A 62 -3.36 -8.27 -10.19
N ILE A 63 -2.96 -9.44 -9.69
CA ILE A 63 -3.84 -10.29 -8.87
C ILE A 63 -4.09 -9.64 -7.51
N LEU A 64 -3.06 -9.06 -6.90
CA LEU A 64 -3.12 -8.35 -5.61
C LEU A 64 -4.10 -7.18 -5.66
N THR A 65 -3.92 -6.26 -6.61
CA THR A 65 -4.75 -5.06 -6.75
C THR A 65 -6.20 -5.42 -7.03
N ASN A 66 -6.45 -6.41 -7.90
CA ASN A 66 -7.80 -6.90 -8.16
C ASN A 66 -8.43 -7.54 -6.92
N THR A 67 -7.66 -8.29 -6.13
CA THR A 67 -8.16 -8.89 -4.88
C THR A 67 -8.51 -7.80 -3.86
N TYR A 68 -7.64 -6.82 -3.68
CA TYR A 68 -7.89 -5.65 -2.83
C TYR A 68 -9.15 -4.87 -3.26
N ILE A 69 -9.25 -4.46 -4.55
CA ILE A 69 -10.38 -3.67 -5.05
C ILE A 69 -11.71 -4.42 -4.86
N ASN A 70 -11.72 -5.72 -5.12
CA ASN A 70 -12.92 -6.54 -4.96
C ASN A 70 -13.36 -6.64 -3.48
N ARG A 71 -12.41 -6.81 -2.55
CA ARG A 71 -12.70 -6.81 -1.11
C ARG A 71 -13.16 -5.45 -0.62
N TYR A 72 -12.48 -4.38 -1.02
CA TYR A 72 -12.83 -3.01 -0.66
C TYR A 72 -14.27 -2.68 -1.08
N ARG A 73 -14.63 -2.93 -2.34
CA ARG A 73 -16.01 -2.74 -2.85
C ARG A 73 -17.04 -3.57 -2.09
N LYS A 74 -16.68 -4.77 -1.64
CA LYS A 74 -17.56 -5.63 -0.84
C LYS A 74 -17.78 -5.06 0.57
N LYS A 75 -16.72 -4.51 1.20
CA LYS A 75 -16.78 -3.85 2.51
C LYS A 75 -17.65 -2.58 2.47
N THR A 76 -17.50 -1.74 1.43
CA THR A 76 -18.32 -0.51 1.27
C THR A 76 -19.80 -0.78 0.97
N ARG A 77 -20.16 -1.95 0.42
CA ARG A 77 -21.54 -2.31 0.05
C ARG A 77 -22.30 -3.09 1.13
N ARG A 78 -21.64 -3.46 2.23
CA ARG A 78 -22.25 -4.16 3.37
C ARG A 78 -22.63 -3.12 4.46
N PRO A 79 -23.72 -3.33 5.22
CA PRO A 79 -23.95 -2.57 6.44
C PRO A 79 -22.71 -2.68 7.34
N GLN A 80 -22.31 -1.60 8.01
CA GLN A 80 -21.22 -1.65 8.99
C GLN A 80 -21.62 -2.62 10.11
N GLU A 81 -21.09 -3.83 10.06
CA GLU A 81 -21.10 -4.76 11.16
C GLU A 81 -20.06 -4.23 12.16
N VAL A 82 -20.53 -3.57 13.21
CA VAL A 82 -19.68 -3.17 14.33
C VAL A 82 -19.55 -4.41 15.22
N GLU A 83 -18.36 -5.01 15.25
CA GLU A 83 -18.06 -6.10 16.14
C GLU A 83 -18.02 -5.55 17.59
N LEU A 84 -18.93 -6.00 18.45
CA LEU A 84 -19.14 -5.42 19.78
C LEU A 84 -17.90 -5.47 20.71
N GLY A 85 -16.88 -6.26 20.38
CA GLY A 85 -15.62 -6.34 21.13
C GLY A 85 -14.65 -5.18 20.85
N GLU A 86 -14.67 -4.56 19.67
CA GLU A 86 -13.73 -3.49 19.30
C GLU A 86 -13.99 -2.17 20.04
N LEU A 87 -15.21 -1.97 20.56
CA LEU A 87 -15.56 -0.77 21.32
C LEU A 87 -14.84 -0.72 22.68
N GLU A 88 -14.61 -1.88 23.30
CA GLU A 88 -14.01 -1.99 24.63
C GLU A 88 -12.49 -1.78 24.55
N ASP A 89 -11.85 -2.32 23.52
CA ASP A 89 -10.42 -2.14 23.24
C ASP A 89 -10.08 -0.70 22.80
N LEU A 90 -10.94 -0.05 22.00
CA LEU A 90 -10.75 1.36 21.62
C LEU A 90 -10.84 2.29 22.85
N TYR A 91 -11.71 1.97 23.81
CA TYR A 91 -11.82 2.70 25.08
C TYR A 91 -10.60 2.48 25.99
N LEU A 92 -10.05 1.27 26.00
CA LEU A 92 -8.86 0.93 26.79
C LEU A 92 -7.59 1.57 26.20
N PHE A 93 -7.44 1.54 24.87
CA PHE A 93 -6.31 2.15 24.15
C PHE A 93 -6.29 3.67 24.30
N LYS A 94 -7.47 4.31 24.31
CA LYS A 94 -7.59 5.76 24.55
C LYS A 94 -7.18 6.13 25.98
N ARG A 95 -7.47 5.30 26.99
CA ARG A 95 -7.03 5.51 28.38
C ARG A 95 -5.53 5.24 28.59
N LEU A 96 -4.95 4.29 27.87
CA LEU A 96 -3.53 3.98 27.96
C LEU A 96 -2.66 5.08 27.33
N ASN A 97 -3.11 5.71 26.24
CA ASN A 97 -2.42 6.85 25.65
C ASN A 97 -2.52 8.14 26.49
N GLU A 98 -3.48 8.24 27.40
CA GLU A 98 -3.57 9.34 28.39
C GLU A 98 -2.58 9.15 29.56
N THR A 99 -2.01 7.95 29.74
CA THR A 99 -1.10 7.64 30.85
C THR A 99 0.27 7.19 30.31
N GLY A 100 1.10 8.17 29.95
CA GLY A 100 2.43 7.92 29.37
C GLY A 100 3.34 7.02 30.22
N SER A 101 4.04 6.10 29.56
CA SER A 101 5.20 5.35 30.07
C SER A 101 5.98 4.79 28.86
N THR A 102 7.10 5.38 28.43
CA THR A 102 8.50 5.21 28.87
C THR A 102 9.10 3.80 28.73
N GLY A 103 10.16 3.69 27.90
CA GLY A 103 11.26 2.73 28.12
C GLY A 103 11.86 2.05 26.87
N GLY A 104 13.09 2.43 26.52
CA GLY A 104 14.02 1.59 25.73
C GLY A 104 14.90 2.35 24.74
N ALA A 105 16.10 2.77 25.15
CA ALA A 105 17.04 3.57 24.36
C ALA A 105 18.00 2.71 23.51
N THR A 106 18.15 3.05 22.22
CA THR A 106 19.45 3.17 21.49
C THR A 106 19.25 3.87 20.14
N ARG A 107 18.93 5.17 20.24
CA ARG A 107 19.00 6.33 19.32
C ARG A 107 18.30 7.45 20.09
N SER A 108 18.59 8.74 19.84
CA SER A 108 17.93 9.78 20.64
C SER A 108 16.43 9.60 20.53
N ALA A 109 15.72 9.44 21.65
CA ALA A 109 14.27 9.26 21.65
C ALA A 109 13.55 10.40 20.91
N GLU A 110 14.21 11.55 20.76
CA GLU A 110 13.75 12.70 19.98
C GLU A 110 13.92 12.48 18.46
N GLU A 111 15.00 11.84 18.01
CA GLU A 111 15.30 11.58 16.61
C GLU A 111 14.44 10.44 16.04
N ASP A 112 14.26 9.36 16.82
CA ASP A 112 13.31 8.28 16.47
C ASP A 112 11.85 8.78 16.46
N VAL A 113 11.53 9.77 17.27
CA VAL A 113 10.18 10.38 17.31
C VAL A 113 9.99 11.33 16.13
N LEU A 114 10.99 12.14 15.76
CA LEU A 114 10.97 13.00 14.59
C LEU A 114 10.91 12.23 13.27
N GLU A 115 11.68 11.14 13.13
CA GLU A 115 11.59 10.24 11.96
C GLU A 115 10.20 9.60 11.84
N ARG A 116 9.60 9.17 12.96
CA ARG A 116 8.23 8.63 12.98
C ARG A 116 7.17 9.68 12.63
N PHE A 117 7.30 10.90 13.13
CA PHE A 117 6.37 11.99 12.79
C PHE A 117 6.45 12.35 11.30
N GLY A 118 7.65 12.39 10.71
CA GLY A 118 7.78 12.67 9.28
C GLY A 118 7.25 11.54 8.38
N ASP A 119 7.41 10.29 8.81
CA ASP A 119 6.80 9.14 8.13
C ASP A 119 5.27 9.11 8.25
N ASP A 120 4.72 9.59 9.37
CA ASP A 120 3.28 9.66 9.61
C ASP A 120 2.61 10.73 8.72
N ASP A 121 3.22 11.91 8.56
CA ASP A 121 2.71 12.97 7.67
C ASP A 121 2.69 12.52 6.19
N ILE A 122 3.77 11.87 5.74
CA ILE A 122 3.86 11.30 4.39
C ILE A 122 2.78 10.22 4.20
N ARG A 123 2.63 9.32 5.18
CA ARG A 123 1.62 8.26 5.15
C ARG A 123 0.22 8.85 5.07
N GLU A 124 -0.11 9.80 5.93
CA GLU A 124 -1.42 10.45 5.97
C GLU A 124 -1.72 11.17 4.64
N ALA A 125 -0.73 11.85 4.06
CA ALA A 125 -0.89 12.51 2.77
C ALA A 125 -1.23 11.52 1.65
N VAL A 126 -0.50 10.41 1.56
CA VAL A 126 -0.76 9.32 0.59
C VAL A 126 -2.12 8.68 0.85
N GLU A 127 -2.48 8.46 2.10
CA GLU A 127 -3.74 7.87 2.50
C GLU A 127 -4.96 8.74 2.21
N SER A 128 -4.79 10.06 2.23
CA SER A 128 -5.85 10.99 1.93
C SER A 128 -6.25 11.03 0.44
N LEU A 129 -5.40 10.49 -0.44
CA LEU A 129 -5.69 10.44 -1.85
C LEU A 129 -6.87 9.49 -2.14
N PRO A 130 -7.81 9.89 -3.00
CA PRO A 130 -8.75 8.96 -3.60
C PRO A 130 -8.02 7.75 -4.20
N GLU A 131 -8.59 6.56 -4.05
CA GLU A 131 -7.93 5.29 -4.40
C GLU A 131 -7.41 5.24 -5.84
N HIS A 132 -8.16 5.81 -6.78
CA HIS A 132 -7.80 5.87 -8.19
C HIS A 132 -6.59 6.77 -8.49
N PHE A 133 -6.17 7.63 -7.55
CA PHE A 133 -4.90 8.35 -7.58
C PHE A 133 -3.84 7.68 -6.71
N ARG A 134 -4.23 7.18 -5.52
CA ARG A 134 -3.34 6.51 -4.56
C ARG A 134 -2.65 5.28 -5.17
N LEU A 135 -3.40 4.37 -5.78
CA LEU A 135 -2.85 3.12 -6.32
C LEU A 135 -1.79 3.35 -7.41
N PRO A 136 -2.03 4.16 -8.46
CA PRO A 136 -0.97 4.50 -9.42
C PRO A 136 0.28 5.09 -8.78
N VAL A 137 0.12 6.00 -7.80
CA VAL A 137 1.25 6.63 -7.11
C VAL A 137 2.08 5.59 -6.35
N LEU A 138 1.44 4.71 -5.57
CA LEU A 138 2.14 3.64 -4.88
C LEU A 138 2.88 2.72 -5.87
N LEU A 139 2.23 2.31 -6.96
CA LEU A 139 2.85 1.43 -7.93
C LEU A 139 4.03 2.08 -8.68
N ALA A 140 3.97 3.38 -8.95
CA ALA A 140 5.05 4.08 -9.65
C ALA A 140 6.19 4.48 -8.69
N ASP A 141 5.85 5.19 -7.63
CA ASP A 141 6.80 5.94 -6.80
C ASP A 141 7.35 5.10 -5.64
N VAL A 142 6.65 4.02 -5.25
CA VAL A 142 7.12 3.09 -4.21
C VAL A 142 7.58 1.76 -4.81
N GLU A 143 6.76 1.16 -5.68
CA GLU A 143 7.04 -0.17 -6.22
C GLU A 143 7.94 -0.18 -7.47
N GLY A 144 8.10 0.99 -8.09
CA GLY A 144 8.99 1.21 -9.23
C GLY A 144 8.48 0.66 -10.57
N PHE A 145 7.18 0.39 -10.72
CA PHE A 145 6.63 -0.11 -11.98
C PHE A 145 6.62 0.97 -13.07
N SER A 146 6.87 0.55 -14.31
CA SER A 146 6.68 1.40 -15.48
C SER A 146 5.20 1.74 -15.70
N TYR A 147 4.91 2.83 -16.41
CA TYR A 147 3.52 3.22 -16.68
C TYR A 147 2.76 2.17 -17.50
N LYS A 148 3.47 1.38 -18.33
CA LYS A 148 2.90 0.26 -19.07
C LYS A 148 2.49 -0.87 -18.12
N GLU A 149 3.37 -1.27 -17.20
CA GLU A 149 3.05 -2.29 -16.20
C GLU A 149 1.93 -1.84 -15.26
N ILE A 150 1.90 -0.56 -14.87
CA ILE A 150 0.80 -0.03 -14.06
C ILE A 150 -0.53 -0.09 -14.82
N ALA A 151 -0.53 0.21 -16.11
CA ALA A 151 -1.71 0.07 -16.96
C ALA A 151 -2.21 -1.37 -17.00
N GLU A 152 -1.29 -2.34 -17.10
CA GLU A 152 -1.58 -3.77 -17.03
C GLU A 152 -2.05 -4.21 -15.63
N ILE A 153 -1.43 -3.73 -14.54
CA ILE A 153 -1.79 -4.06 -13.16
C ILE A 153 -3.19 -3.54 -12.80
N LEU A 154 -3.52 -2.32 -13.22
CA LEU A 154 -4.77 -1.65 -12.88
C LEU A 154 -5.88 -1.85 -13.92
N ASP A 155 -5.59 -2.51 -15.03
CA ASP A 155 -6.52 -2.75 -16.13
C ASP A 155 -7.14 -1.46 -16.69
N VAL A 156 -6.29 -0.45 -16.95
CA VAL A 156 -6.70 0.86 -17.50
C VAL A 156 -5.75 1.32 -18.61
N PRO A 157 -6.18 2.21 -19.52
CA PRO A 157 -5.29 2.76 -20.54
C PRO A 157 -4.09 3.51 -19.95
N ILE A 158 -2.93 3.45 -20.62
CA ILE A 158 -1.71 4.14 -20.17
C ILE A 158 -1.90 5.66 -20.00
N GLY A 159 -2.71 6.31 -20.86
CA GLY A 159 -3.06 7.73 -20.70
C GLY A 159 -3.85 8.02 -19.42
N THR A 160 -4.67 7.04 -18.96
CA THR A 160 -5.37 7.13 -17.68
C THR A 160 -4.39 7.05 -16.52
N VAL A 161 -3.37 6.17 -16.59
CA VAL A 161 -2.27 6.10 -15.61
C VAL A 161 -1.54 7.44 -15.52
N MET A 162 -1.11 8.00 -16.65
CA MET A 162 -0.41 9.30 -16.68
C MET A 162 -1.25 10.42 -16.06
N SER A 163 -2.54 10.52 -16.42
CA SER A 163 -3.41 11.57 -15.87
C SER A 163 -3.71 11.38 -14.37
N ARG A 164 -3.77 10.14 -13.88
CA ARG A 164 -3.97 9.82 -12.46
C ARG A 164 -2.70 10.11 -11.65
N LEU A 165 -1.53 9.72 -12.16
CA LEU A 165 -0.24 10.03 -11.56
C LEU A 165 0.00 11.53 -11.46
N HIS A 166 -0.23 12.27 -12.55
CA HIS A 166 -0.06 13.72 -12.53
C HIS A 166 -0.93 14.38 -11.46
N ARG A 167 -2.22 14.01 -11.39
CA ARG A 167 -3.15 14.57 -10.39
C ARG A 167 -2.81 14.12 -8.97
N GLY A 168 -2.46 12.85 -8.76
CA GLY A 168 -2.04 12.30 -7.48
C GLY A 168 -0.78 12.99 -6.95
N ARG A 169 0.27 13.07 -7.76
CA ARG A 169 1.53 13.75 -7.40
C ARG A 169 1.32 15.23 -7.12
N LYS A 170 0.49 15.94 -7.90
CA LYS A 170 0.15 17.35 -7.64
C LYS A 170 -0.59 17.54 -6.31
N ALA A 171 -1.49 16.62 -5.96
CA ALA A 171 -2.19 16.64 -4.68
C ALA A 171 -1.23 16.39 -3.50
N LEU A 172 -0.31 15.42 -3.63
CA LEU A 172 0.73 15.16 -2.63
C LEU A 172 1.68 16.33 -2.49
N GLN A 173 2.14 16.89 -3.61
CA GLN A 173 3.02 18.06 -3.60
C GLN A 173 2.39 19.21 -2.82
N LYS A 174 1.09 19.47 -3.00
CA LYS A 174 0.38 20.53 -2.27
C LYS A 174 0.32 20.23 -0.76
N ARG A 175 0.07 18.97 -0.38
CA ARG A 175 -0.12 18.57 1.02
C ARG A 175 1.20 18.45 1.79
N LEU A 176 2.27 18.04 1.11
CA LEU A 176 3.59 17.83 1.67
C LEU A 176 4.53 19.02 1.45
N PHE A 177 4.03 20.17 0.98
CA PHE A 177 4.88 21.32 0.67
C PHE A 177 5.56 21.89 1.93
N ASP A 178 4.78 22.10 2.99
CA ASP A 178 5.29 22.65 4.24
C ASP A 178 6.23 21.65 4.93
N PHE A 179 5.84 20.37 4.97
CA PHE A 179 6.70 19.27 5.38
C PHE A 179 8.05 19.26 4.63
N ALA A 180 8.02 19.35 3.30
CA ALA A 180 9.22 19.37 2.47
C ALA A 180 10.09 20.61 2.73
N LYS A 181 9.48 21.76 3.05
CA LYS A 181 10.20 22.99 3.39
C LYS A 181 10.91 22.87 4.74
N GLU A 182 10.23 22.32 5.75
CA GLU A 182 10.78 22.09 7.08
C GLU A 182 11.97 21.11 7.04
N HIS A 183 11.92 20.13 6.14
CA HIS A 183 12.97 19.13 5.96
C HIS A 183 14.03 19.51 4.90
N GLY A 184 13.99 20.73 4.37
CA GLY A 184 15.00 21.23 3.42
C GLY A 184 14.99 20.54 2.04
N LEU A 185 13.89 19.87 1.67
CA LEU A 185 13.72 19.15 0.40
C LEU A 185 13.29 20.06 -0.76
N VAL A 186 12.97 21.31 -0.47
CA VAL A 186 12.61 22.33 -1.48
C VAL A 186 13.85 23.15 -1.82
N GLY A 187 14.41 22.92 -3.01
CA GLY A 187 15.47 23.79 -3.57
C GLY A 187 14.94 25.20 -3.89
N PRO A 188 15.82 26.22 -4.04
CA PRO A 188 15.39 27.54 -4.47
C PRO A 188 14.62 27.42 -5.79
N LYS A 189 13.45 28.08 -5.88
CA LYS A 189 12.75 28.23 -7.16
C LYS A 189 13.66 29.00 -8.11
N GLU A 190 14.16 28.33 -9.15
CA GLU A 190 14.69 28.97 -10.36
C GLU A 190 13.55 29.64 -11.16
#